data_AF-A0A3P9K5T3-F1
#
_entry.id   AF-A0A3P9K5T3-F1
#
_cell.length_a   1.000
_cell.length_b   1.000
_cell.length_c   1.000
_cell.angle_alpha   90.00
_cell.angle_beta   90.00
_cell.angle_gamma   90.00
#
_symmetry.space_group_name_H-M   'P 1'
#
loop_
_entity.id
_entity.type
_entity.pdbx_description
1 polymer ?
#
loop_
_entity_poly.entity_id
_entity_poly.type
_entity_poly.pdbx_seq_one_letter_code
_entity_poly.pdbx_strand_id
1 'polypeptide(L)'
;MAEIGKGVTAGKLASNVQKRLSRAQEKVLQKLGKADETRDAAFEEMVANFNKQMTEGTKLQKDLKAYMVAVKTMHEASRRLQDCLADMYEPDWYGKEETDALAEDLDTLWLEYHQNITDQSLLCVDTYLAQFPEIKARIAKRDRKMVDFDSARHHFTSLQKSKKKDEAKIAKPAALLEMAAPSWAQGLISAHQVAQTNLSYNQAEEELGRAQKIFEELNVELQDELPTLWDSRVGVYVNAFQKLANHQEKFHREMGNLTQNLHDIMTKLEEQRELKRDEAAISKKGEGKKSEGANHSESAAIAPKKLGLPPSRPPPRLTPSPDLRQHCADDDEDLVPATNKESTSPTPQSTVANGSDGELPPGFLYKVKAVHEYTATDGDELELNVGDIVLVLAFDNPDEQDDGWLLGLKESHWLQKKNISAKGVFPENFTQKV
;
A
#
# COMPACT_ATOMS: atom_id res chain seq x y z
N MET A 1 13.33 13.83 -46.31
CA MET A 1 13.94 13.14 -45.17
C MET A 1 12.80 12.49 -44.39
N ALA A 2 12.79 11.16 -44.32
CA ALA A 2 11.83 10.40 -43.52
C ALA A 2 12.64 9.44 -42.66
N GLU A 3 12.45 9.54 -41.34
CA GLU A 3 13.14 8.73 -40.35
C GLU A 3 12.68 7.26 -40.40
N ILE A 4 13.67 6.37 -40.29
CA ILE A 4 13.49 4.93 -40.15
C ILE A 4 13.33 4.64 -38.65
N GLY A 5 12.12 4.27 -38.23
CA GLY A 5 11.83 3.78 -36.89
C GLY A 5 12.56 2.46 -36.61
N LYS A 6 13.26 2.40 -35.48
CA LYS A 6 13.97 1.22 -34.96
C LYS A 6 12.98 0.12 -34.59
N GLY A 7 13.02 -1.00 -35.30
CA GLY A 7 12.35 -2.24 -34.91
C GLY A 7 13.10 -2.93 -33.76
N VAL A 8 12.37 -3.29 -32.71
CA VAL A 8 12.84 -4.14 -31.60
C VAL A 8 13.18 -5.53 -32.14
N THR A 9 14.36 -6.01 -31.78
CA THR A 9 15.04 -7.16 -32.40
C THR A 9 14.57 -8.47 -31.76
N ALA A 10 13.90 -9.34 -32.53
CA ALA A 10 13.44 -10.67 -32.10
C ALA A 10 14.50 -11.54 -31.39
N GLY A 11 15.79 -11.27 -31.62
CA GLY A 11 16.91 -11.95 -30.93
C GLY A 11 17.04 -11.63 -29.43
N LYS A 12 16.60 -10.46 -28.96
CA LYS A 12 16.64 -10.11 -27.52
C LYS A 12 15.51 -10.80 -26.74
N LEU A 13 14.33 -10.88 -27.35
CA LEU A 13 13.18 -11.62 -26.81
C LEU A 13 13.51 -13.11 -26.61
N ALA A 14 14.11 -13.74 -27.63
CA ALA A 14 14.54 -15.15 -27.55
C ALA A 14 15.61 -15.38 -26.46
N SER A 15 16.58 -14.48 -26.32
CA SER A 15 17.61 -14.56 -25.28
C SER A 15 17.05 -14.45 -23.86
N ASN A 16 16.07 -13.57 -23.64
CA ASN A 16 15.45 -13.39 -22.33
C ASN A 16 14.54 -14.55 -21.94
N VAL A 17 13.76 -15.09 -22.91
CA VAL A 17 12.98 -16.33 -22.70
C VAL A 17 13.91 -17.50 -22.38
N GLN A 18 15.05 -17.61 -23.08
CA GLN A 18 16.05 -18.64 -22.80
C GLN A 18 16.64 -18.50 -21.39
N LYS A 19 16.96 -17.28 -20.92
CA LYS A 19 17.40 -17.05 -19.54
C LYS A 19 16.33 -17.44 -18.52
N ARG A 20 15.06 -17.11 -18.75
CA ARG A 20 13.96 -17.49 -17.85
C ARG A 20 13.78 -19.02 -17.78
N LEU A 21 13.86 -19.72 -18.92
CA LEU A 21 13.85 -21.19 -18.95
C LEU A 21 15.05 -21.80 -18.20
N SER A 22 16.25 -21.25 -18.39
CA SER A 22 17.45 -21.69 -17.67
C SER A 22 17.33 -21.49 -16.16
N ARG A 23 16.75 -20.37 -15.70
CA ARG A 23 16.48 -20.12 -14.27
C ARG A 23 15.50 -21.13 -13.69
N ALA A 24 14.40 -21.40 -14.40
CA ALA A 24 13.41 -22.36 -13.98
C ALA A 24 14.01 -23.78 -13.89
N GLN A 25 14.83 -24.14 -14.89
CA GLN A 25 15.58 -25.39 -14.89
C GLN A 25 16.53 -25.49 -13.70
N GLU A 26 17.33 -24.45 -13.43
CA GLU A 26 18.29 -24.44 -12.30
C GLU A 26 17.59 -24.55 -10.95
N LYS A 27 16.52 -23.77 -10.71
CA LYS A 27 15.69 -23.87 -9.49
C LYS A 27 15.16 -25.30 -9.28
N VAL A 28 14.78 -26.00 -10.36
CA VAL A 28 14.34 -27.41 -10.29
C VAL A 28 15.51 -28.35 -9.98
N LEU A 29 16.68 -28.15 -10.59
CA LEU A 29 17.87 -28.97 -10.29
C LEU A 29 18.34 -28.80 -8.83
N GLN A 30 18.30 -27.58 -8.30
CA GLN A 30 18.61 -27.29 -6.89
C GLN A 30 17.63 -28.00 -5.95
N LYS A 31 16.31 -27.89 -6.21
CA LYS A 31 15.27 -28.60 -5.44
C LYS A 31 15.41 -30.14 -5.48
N LEU A 32 15.96 -30.68 -6.57
CA LEU A 32 16.23 -32.11 -6.73
C LEU A 32 17.60 -32.55 -6.17
N GLY A 33 18.39 -31.64 -5.60
CA GLY A 33 19.74 -31.91 -5.09
C GLY A 33 20.76 -32.23 -6.18
N LYS A 34 20.48 -31.86 -7.43
CA LYS A 34 21.32 -32.13 -8.61
C LYS A 34 22.24 -30.97 -9.00
N ALA A 35 22.07 -29.81 -8.37
CA ALA A 35 22.94 -28.64 -8.47
C ALA A 35 23.12 -28.01 -7.08
N ASP A 36 24.32 -27.46 -6.81
CA ASP A 36 24.62 -26.74 -5.57
C ASP A 36 23.99 -25.34 -5.60
N GLU A 37 23.22 -25.03 -4.55
CA GLU A 37 22.62 -23.72 -4.32
C GLU A 37 23.60 -22.82 -3.55
N THR A 38 23.77 -21.59 -4.01
CA THR A 38 24.48 -20.56 -3.23
C THR A 38 23.55 -20.08 -2.11
N ARG A 39 23.81 -20.48 -0.85
CA ARG A 39 23.03 -20.05 0.32
C ARG A 39 23.73 -18.91 1.05
N ASP A 40 23.03 -17.80 1.24
CA ASP A 40 23.51 -16.63 1.99
C ASP A 40 22.58 -16.34 3.15
N ALA A 41 22.79 -17.07 4.26
CA ALA A 41 21.95 -16.96 5.45
C ALA A 41 21.97 -15.55 6.07
N ALA A 42 23.07 -14.81 5.90
CA ALA A 42 23.16 -13.43 6.39
C ALA A 42 22.27 -12.50 5.56
N PHE A 43 22.28 -12.63 4.23
CA PHE A 43 21.41 -11.86 3.36
C PHE A 43 19.92 -12.23 3.55
N GLU A 44 19.61 -13.51 3.75
CA GLU A 44 18.24 -13.96 4.08
C GLU A 44 17.71 -13.29 5.35
N GLU A 45 18.53 -13.12 6.39
CA GLU A 45 18.16 -12.39 7.60
C GLU A 45 17.93 -10.89 7.33
N MET A 46 18.76 -10.26 6.50
CA MET A 46 18.57 -8.86 6.08
C MET A 46 17.24 -8.68 5.32
N VAL A 47 16.89 -9.60 4.43
CA VAL A 47 15.62 -9.60 3.69
C VAL A 47 14.43 -9.84 4.62
N ALA A 48 14.57 -10.71 5.63
CA ALA A 48 13.53 -10.91 6.65
C ALA A 48 13.29 -9.62 7.46
N ASN A 49 14.36 -8.96 7.87
CA ASN A 49 14.29 -7.66 8.55
C ASN A 49 13.65 -6.58 7.67
N PHE A 50 14.05 -6.48 6.39
CA PHE A 50 13.44 -5.58 5.42
C PHE A 50 11.92 -5.78 5.29
N ASN A 51 11.46 -7.03 5.13
CA ASN A 51 10.03 -7.33 5.00
C ASN A 51 9.26 -7.01 6.29
N LYS A 52 9.85 -7.30 7.45
CA LYS A 52 9.27 -6.93 8.75
C LYS A 52 9.14 -5.40 8.86
N GLN A 53 10.20 -4.67 8.55
CA GLN A 53 10.25 -3.20 8.59
C GLN A 53 9.19 -2.58 7.68
N MET A 54 9.06 -3.07 6.44
CA MET A 54 8.05 -2.63 5.48
C MET A 54 6.63 -2.86 6.01
N THR A 55 6.38 -4.03 6.60
CA THR A 55 5.07 -4.41 7.15
C THR A 55 4.69 -3.53 8.34
N GLU A 56 5.61 -3.34 9.28
CA GLU A 56 5.41 -2.49 10.46
C GLU A 56 5.21 -1.02 10.06
N GLY A 57 6.02 -0.50 9.14
CA GLY A 57 5.88 0.86 8.62
C GLY A 57 4.55 1.08 7.90
N THR A 58 4.12 0.12 7.05
CA THR A 58 2.82 0.20 6.36
C THR A 58 1.66 0.17 7.34
N LYS A 59 1.76 -0.64 8.40
CA LYS A 59 0.76 -0.66 9.47
C LYS A 59 0.69 0.70 10.18
N LEU A 60 1.84 1.28 10.56
CA LEU A 60 1.90 2.60 11.18
C LEU A 60 1.27 3.68 10.28
N GLN A 61 1.59 3.69 8.99
CA GLN A 61 1.01 4.62 8.02
C GLN A 61 -0.52 4.51 7.98
N LYS A 62 -1.05 3.29 7.93
CA LYS A 62 -2.50 3.04 7.95
C LYS A 62 -3.14 3.55 9.23
N ASP A 63 -2.54 3.27 10.38
CA ASP A 63 -3.07 3.68 11.68
C ASP A 63 -3.01 5.21 11.85
N LEU A 64 -1.96 5.88 11.34
CA LEU A 64 -1.84 7.33 11.35
C LEU A 64 -2.87 8.01 10.42
N LYS A 65 -3.13 7.43 9.24
CA LYS A 65 -4.22 7.87 8.35
C LYS A 65 -5.59 7.70 9.00
N ALA A 66 -5.83 6.59 9.69
CA ALA A 66 -7.07 6.36 10.44
C ALA A 66 -7.23 7.38 11.58
N TYR A 67 -6.14 7.69 12.29
CA TYR A 67 -6.12 8.73 13.30
C TYR A 67 -6.49 10.11 12.73
N MET A 68 -5.96 10.49 11.56
CA MET A 68 -6.34 11.75 10.90
C MET A 68 -7.81 11.80 10.51
N VAL A 69 -8.38 10.69 10.02
CA VAL A 69 -9.83 10.61 9.74
C VAL A 69 -10.65 10.82 11.01
N ALA A 70 -10.21 10.26 12.15
CA ALA A 70 -10.85 10.48 13.44
C ALA A 70 -10.75 11.95 13.90
N VAL A 71 -9.59 12.61 13.73
CA VAL A 71 -9.40 14.04 14.01
C VAL A 71 -10.36 14.88 13.17
N LYS A 72 -10.46 14.62 11.87
CA LYS A 72 -11.40 15.32 10.98
C LYS A 72 -12.86 15.11 11.39
N THR A 73 -13.22 13.89 11.76
CA THR A 73 -14.58 13.57 12.22
C THR A 73 -14.92 14.31 13.52
N MET A 74 -13.95 14.42 14.44
CA MET A 74 -14.09 15.18 15.68
C MET A 74 -14.25 16.68 15.41
N HIS A 75 -13.45 17.23 14.49
CA HIS A 75 -13.58 18.61 14.03
C HIS A 75 -14.97 18.91 13.49
N GLU A 76 -15.48 18.07 12.59
CA GLU A 76 -16.83 18.25 12.03
C GLU A 76 -17.93 18.17 13.10
N ALA A 77 -17.80 17.28 14.09
CA ALA A 77 -18.73 17.20 15.20
C ALA A 77 -18.65 18.44 16.11
N SER A 78 -17.44 18.91 16.40
CA SER A 78 -17.19 20.12 17.17
C SER A 78 -17.77 21.36 16.49
N ARG A 79 -17.61 21.48 15.16
CA ARG A 79 -18.16 22.58 14.38
C ARG A 79 -19.69 22.60 14.45
N ARG A 80 -20.35 21.46 14.21
CA ARG A 80 -21.82 21.37 14.33
C ARG A 80 -22.35 21.75 15.71
N LEU A 81 -21.60 21.46 16.77
CA LEU A 81 -21.95 21.87 18.12
C LEU A 81 -21.84 23.39 18.31
N GLN A 82 -20.80 24.02 17.75
CA GLN A 82 -20.66 25.47 17.77
C GLN A 82 -21.71 26.17 16.91
N ASP A 83 -22.01 25.65 15.72
CA ASP A 83 -23.06 26.20 14.86
C ASP A 83 -24.40 26.23 15.59
N CYS A 84 -24.74 25.13 16.30
CA CYS A 84 -25.95 25.07 17.14
C CYS A 84 -25.95 26.14 18.23
N LEU A 85 -24.80 26.36 18.89
CA LEU A 85 -24.68 27.41 19.89
C LEU A 85 -24.87 28.80 19.26
N ALA A 86 -24.20 29.07 18.14
CA ALA A 86 -24.24 30.35 17.43
C ALA A 86 -25.66 30.69 16.95
N ASP A 87 -26.40 29.70 16.44
CA ASP A 87 -27.79 29.82 16.00
C ASP A 87 -28.75 30.13 17.17
N MET A 88 -28.47 29.60 18.36
CA MET A 88 -29.27 29.84 19.57
C MET A 88 -28.87 31.14 20.30
N TYR A 89 -27.73 31.73 19.96
CA TYR A 89 -27.20 32.90 20.66
C TYR A 89 -27.79 34.20 20.12
N GLU A 90 -28.60 34.87 20.93
CA GLU A 90 -29.28 36.09 20.51
C GLU A 90 -28.31 37.27 20.34
N PRO A 91 -28.58 38.20 19.41
CA PRO A 91 -27.69 39.34 19.15
C PRO A 91 -27.50 40.32 20.32
N ASP A 92 -28.45 40.39 21.27
CA ASP A 92 -28.39 41.29 22.43
C ASP A 92 -27.77 40.64 23.68
N TRP A 93 -27.37 39.37 23.58
CA TRP A 93 -26.72 38.65 24.65
C TRP A 93 -25.26 39.08 24.79
N TYR A 94 -24.79 39.12 26.03
CA TYR A 94 -23.40 39.45 26.35
C TYR A 94 -22.47 38.50 25.61
N GLY A 95 -21.42 39.01 24.97
CA GLY A 95 -20.39 38.15 24.40
C GLY A 95 -20.74 37.54 23.03
N LYS A 96 -21.74 38.05 22.31
CA LYS A 96 -22.13 37.50 21.00
C LYS A 96 -20.98 37.55 19.99
N GLU A 97 -20.35 38.72 19.80
CA GLU A 97 -19.22 38.86 18.88
C GLU A 97 -18.03 37.99 19.31
N GLU A 98 -17.77 37.90 20.61
CA GLU A 98 -16.72 37.05 21.17
C GLU A 98 -17.02 35.56 21.00
N THR A 99 -18.28 35.15 21.05
CA THR A 99 -18.70 33.76 20.81
C THR A 99 -18.50 33.39 19.34
N ASP A 100 -18.84 34.29 18.42
CA ASP A 100 -18.65 34.08 16.99
C ASP A 100 -17.16 34.01 16.64
N ALA A 101 -16.34 34.93 17.18
CA ALA A 101 -14.88 34.89 17.03
C ALA A 101 -14.28 33.60 17.60
N LEU A 102 -14.78 33.12 18.74
CA LEU A 102 -14.32 31.87 19.35
C LEU A 102 -14.62 30.66 18.47
N ALA A 103 -15.75 30.65 17.76
CA ALA A 103 -16.08 29.59 16.81
C ALA A 103 -15.11 29.58 15.62
N GLU A 104 -14.75 30.75 15.09
CA GLU A 104 -13.75 30.89 14.01
C GLU A 104 -12.34 30.46 14.46
N ASP A 105 -11.92 30.88 15.66
CA ASP A 105 -10.63 30.49 16.25
C ASP A 105 -10.55 28.96 16.46
N LEU A 106 -11.64 28.35 16.92
CA LEU A 106 -11.72 26.90 17.10
C LEU A 106 -11.63 26.16 15.77
N ASP A 107 -12.31 26.63 14.73
CA ASP A 107 -12.23 26.03 13.39
C ASP A 107 -10.80 26.12 12.84
N THR A 108 -10.17 27.28 12.98
CA THR A 108 -8.78 27.53 12.57
C THR A 108 -7.82 26.60 13.30
N LEU A 109 -7.98 26.44 14.61
CA LEU A 109 -7.15 25.55 15.43
C LEU A 109 -7.24 24.09 14.98
N TRP A 110 -8.44 23.60 14.68
CA TRP A 110 -8.63 22.25 14.17
C TRP A 110 -7.97 22.05 12.79
N LEU A 111 -8.14 23.03 11.88
CA LEU A 111 -7.52 22.98 10.55
C LEU A 111 -5.99 22.97 10.65
N GLU A 112 -5.41 23.84 11.47
CA GLU A 112 -3.96 23.89 11.68
C GLU A 112 -3.44 22.56 12.25
N TYR A 113 -4.15 22.00 13.24
CA TYR A 113 -3.78 20.72 13.84
C TYR A 113 -3.82 19.56 12.86
N HIS A 114 -4.88 19.45 12.06
CA HIS A 114 -4.99 18.44 11.01
C HIS A 114 -3.86 18.59 9.97
N GLN A 115 -3.61 19.81 9.51
CA GLN A 115 -2.55 20.10 8.53
C GLN A 115 -1.17 19.73 9.09
N ASN A 116 -0.89 20.14 10.32
CA ASN A 116 0.38 19.85 10.99
C ASN A 116 0.64 18.35 11.13
N ILE A 117 -0.35 17.54 11.54
CA ILE A 117 -0.18 16.08 11.60
C ILE A 117 0.10 15.50 10.21
N THR A 118 -0.60 15.98 9.18
CA THR A 118 -0.43 15.54 7.79
C THR A 118 0.99 15.80 7.31
N ASP A 119 1.45 17.04 7.40
CA ASP A 119 2.70 17.48 6.78
C ASP A 119 3.93 17.13 7.61
N GLN A 120 3.79 17.05 8.94
CA GLN A 120 4.95 16.89 9.82
C GLN A 120 5.13 15.43 10.25
N SER A 121 4.05 14.71 10.54
CA SER A 121 4.11 13.33 11.02
C SER A 121 3.84 12.31 9.92
N LEU A 122 2.73 12.43 9.17
CA LEU A 122 2.38 11.44 8.15
C LEU A 122 3.34 11.46 6.97
N LEU A 123 3.69 12.66 6.46
CA LEU A 123 4.65 12.80 5.36
C LEU A 123 6.02 12.17 5.67
N CYS A 124 6.46 12.20 6.95
CA CYS A 124 7.69 11.56 7.39
C CYS A 124 7.65 10.04 7.18
N VAL A 125 6.52 9.41 7.50
CA VAL A 125 6.31 7.97 7.31
C VAL A 125 6.14 7.64 5.82
N ASP A 126 5.40 8.46 5.08
CA ASP A 126 5.18 8.28 3.63
C ASP A 126 6.51 8.34 2.86
N THR A 127 7.34 9.35 3.13
CA THR A 127 8.66 9.51 2.49
C THR A 127 9.58 8.34 2.79
N TYR A 128 9.56 7.86 4.04
CA TYR A 128 10.34 6.69 4.43
C TYR A 128 9.88 5.43 3.70
N LEU A 129 8.56 5.19 3.62
CA LEU A 129 7.98 4.04 2.94
C LEU A 129 8.19 4.06 1.42
N ALA A 130 8.35 5.24 0.82
CA ALA A 130 8.62 5.40 -0.61
C ALA A 130 9.94 4.74 -1.07
N GLN A 131 10.87 4.47 -0.15
CA GLN A 131 12.15 3.78 -0.46
C GLN A 131 11.98 2.26 -0.68
N PHE A 132 10.94 1.66 -0.09
CA PHE A 132 10.80 0.20 -0.07
C PHE A 132 10.52 -0.44 -1.44
N PRO A 133 9.67 0.11 -2.32
CA PRO A 133 9.40 -0.51 -3.62
C PRO A 133 10.65 -0.71 -4.48
N GLU A 134 11.51 0.31 -4.56
CA GLU A 134 12.74 0.26 -5.35
C GLU A 134 13.74 -0.79 -4.79
N ILE A 135 13.95 -0.77 -3.47
CA ILE A 135 14.84 -1.73 -2.81
C ILE A 135 14.30 -3.16 -2.95
N LYS A 136 12.98 -3.35 -2.82
CA LYS A 136 12.32 -4.65 -3.04
C LYS A 136 12.55 -5.17 -4.46
N ALA A 137 12.44 -4.30 -5.47
CA ALA A 137 12.71 -4.67 -6.86
C ALA A 137 14.18 -5.08 -7.07
N ARG A 138 15.12 -4.40 -6.40
CA ARG A 138 16.55 -4.74 -6.43
C ARG A 138 16.85 -6.07 -5.73
N ILE A 139 16.21 -6.37 -4.59
CA ILE A 139 16.30 -7.70 -3.94
C ILE A 139 15.85 -8.79 -4.93
N ALA A 140 14.67 -8.64 -5.54
CA ALA A 140 14.17 -9.60 -6.52
C ALA A 140 15.08 -9.71 -7.76
N LYS A 141 15.70 -8.60 -8.19
CA LYS A 141 16.70 -8.61 -9.26
C LYS A 141 17.96 -9.39 -8.85
N ARG A 142 18.45 -9.19 -7.63
CA ARG A 142 19.62 -9.89 -7.07
C ARG A 142 19.37 -11.40 -7.01
N ASP A 143 18.20 -11.83 -6.55
CA ASP A 143 17.83 -13.26 -6.50
C ASP A 143 17.78 -13.89 -7.90
N ARG A 144 17.21 -13.18 -8.89
CA ARG A 144 17.27 -13.62 -10.30
C ARG A 144 18.70 -13.73 -10.81
N LYS A 145 19.59 -12.85 -10.39
CA LYS A 145 21.01 -12.84 -10.82
C LYS A 145 21.84 -13.90 -10.12
N MET A 146 21.52 -14.25 -8.89
CA MET A 146 22.11 -15.40 -8.20
C MET A 146 21.85 -16.69 -8.97
N VAL A 147 20.60 -16.89 -9.42
CA VAL A 147 20.23 -18.07 -10.22
C VAL A 147 20.90 -18.04 -11.61
N ASP A 148 20.97 -16.87 -12.27
CA ASP A 148 21.73 -16.73 -13.52
C ASP A 148 23.21 -17.14 -13.35
N PHE A 149 23.82 -16.73 -12.24
CA PHE A 149 25.20 -17.07 -11.89
C PHE A 149 25.38 -18.57 -11.60
N ASP A 150 24.51 -19.18 -10.78
CA ASP A 150 24.54 -20.62 -10.50
C ASP A 150 24.38 -21.45 -11.79
N SER A 151 23.47 -21.04 -12.68
CA SER A 151 23.26 -21.68 -13.98
C SER A 151 24.51 -21.59 -14.88
N ALA A 152 25.12 -20.41 -14.98
CA ALA A 152 26.36 -20.23 -15.75
C ALA A 152 27.53 -21.04 -15.17
N ARG A 153 27.62 -21.11 -13.83
CA ARG A 153 28.64 -21.90 -13.10
C ARG A 153 28.46 -23.38 -13.38
N HIS A 154 27.21 -23.86 -13.34
CA HIS A 154 26.88 -25.25 -13.65
C HIS A 154 27.19 -25.58 -15.12
N HIS A 155 26.82 -24.71 -16.06
CA HIS A 155 27.12 -24.88 -17.48
C HIS A 155 28.63 -24.97 -17.76
N PHE A 156 29.41 -24.02 -17.23
CA PHE A 156 30.86 -24.01 -17.37
C PHE A 156 31.53 -25.25 -16.75
N THR A 157 31.08 -25.66 -15.55
CA THR A 157 31.58 -26.88 -14.88
C THR A 157 31.26 -28.14 -15.68
N SER A 158 30.06 -28.19 -16.28
CA SER A 158 29.65 -29.30 -17.15
C SER A 158 30.55 -29.37 -18.39
N LEU A 159 30.82 -28.24 -19.05
CA LEU A 159 31.74 -28.16 -20.19
C LEU A 159 33.19 -28.55 -19.83
N GLN A 160 33.68 -28.19 -18.64
CA GLN A 160 34.99 -28.66 -18.16
C GLN A 160 35.05 -30.18 -17.99
N LYS A 161 34.00 -30.77 -17.42
CA LYS A 161 33.90 -32.23 -17.22
C LYS A 161 33.71 -32.95 -18.56
N SER A 162 32.93 -32.38 -19.47
CA SER A 162 32.67 -32.95 -20.79
C SER A 162 33.90 -32.85 -21.70
N LYS A 163 34.71 -31.78 -21.63
CA LYS A 163 35.98 -31.69 -22.38
C LYS A 163 36.84 -32.95 -22.22
N LYS A 164 36.99 -33.46 -20.99
CA LYS A 164 37.74 -34.70 -20.70
C LYS A 164 37.07 -35.98 -21.22
N LYS A 165 35.73 -36.01 -21.29
CA LYS A 165 34.93 -37.18 -21.66
C LYS A 165 34.67 -37.27 -23.17
N ASP A 166 34.47 -36.12 -23.80
CA ASP A 166 34.20 -35.95 -25.22
C ASP A 166 35.49 -36.08 -26.02
N GLU A 167 36.64 -35.63 -25.50
CA GLU A 167 37.96 -35.96 -26.08
C GLU A 167 38.14 -37.48 -26.22
N ALA A 168 37.73 -38.27 -25.21
CA ALA A 168 37.80 -39.73 -25.25
C ALA A 168 36.78 -40.39 -26.22
N LYS A 169 35.59 -39.79 -26.40
CA LYS A 169 34.52 -40.34 -27.27
C LYS A 169 34.67 -39.94 -28.72
N ILE A 170 35.14 -38.72 -28.98
CA ILE A 170 35.29 -38.16 -30.32
C ILE A 170 36.62 -38.56 -30.94
N ALA A 171 37.61 -39.02 -30.15
CA ALA A 171 38.90 -39.52 -30.65
C ALA A 171 38.77 -40.58 -31.76
N LYS A 172 37.84 -41.55 -31.64
CA LYS A 172 37.65 -42.59 -32.65
C LYS A 172 37.01 -42.07 -33.95
N PRO A 173 35.85 -41.38 -33.92
CA PRO A 173 35.27 -40.76 -35.11
C PRO A 173 36.17 -39.69 -35.75
N ALA A 174 36.86 -38.87 -34.96
CA ALA A 174 37.79 -37.86 -35.45
C ALA A 174 39.00 -38.50 -36.14
N ALA A 175 39.58 -39.58 -35.57
CA ALA A 175 40.65 -40.33 -36.22
C ALA A 175 40.19 -40.97 -37.54
N LEU A 176 38.96 -41.48 -37.62
CA LEU A 176 38.40 -42.03 -38.86
C LEU A 176 38.16 -40.95 -39.92
N LEU A 177 37.67 -39.77 -39.52
CA LEU A 177 37.48 -38.61 -40.40
C LEU A 177 38.84 -38.08 -40.90
N GLU A 178 39.85 -38.04 -40.03
CA GLU A 178 41.21 -37.64 -40.36
C GLU A 178 41.87 -38.64 -41.32
N MET A 179 41.70 -39.94 -41.12
CA MET A 179 42.18 -40.98 -42.04
C MET A 179 41.47 -40.97 -43.41
N ALA A 180 40.20 -40.57 -43.46
CA ALA A 180 39.43 -40.47 -44.70
C ALA A 180 39.67 -39.14 -45.45
N ALA A 181 40.20 -38.12 -44.78
CA ALA A 181 40.50 -36.83 -45.37
C ALA A 181 41.84 -36.83 -46.13
N PRO A 182 41.95 -36.13 -47.27
CA PRO A 182 43.24 -35.87 -47.91
C PRO A 182 44.23 -35.21 -46.95
N SER A 183 45.53 -35.51 -47.07
CA SER A 183 46.58 -35.01 -46.18
C SER A 183 46.62 -33.48 -46.04
N TRP A 184 46.27 -32.75 -47.10
CA TRP A 184 46.20 -31.28 -47.07
C TRP A 184 45.02 -30.74 -46.25
N ALA A 185 43.98 -31.55 -46.00
CA ALA A 185 42.77 -31.16 -45.28
C ALA A 185 42.76 -31.60 -43.80
N GLN A 186 43.59 -32.58 -43.41
CA GLN A 186 43.67 -33.09 -42.03
C GLN A 186 43.98 -31.98 -41.02
N GLY A 187 44.98 -31.13 -41.30
CA GLY A 187 45.34 -30.02 -40.42
C GLY A 187 44.22 -28.97 -40.26
N LEU A 188 43.41 -28.76 -41.30
CA LEU A 188 42.28 -27.81 -41.25
C LEU A 188 41.14 -28.34 -40.39
N ILE A 189 40.83 -29.64 -40.48
CA ILE A 189 39.77 -30.29 -39.69
C ILE A 189 40.13 -30.28 -38.20
N SER A 190 41.36 -30.68 -37.87
CA SER A 190 41.85 -30.70 -36.49
C SER A 190 41.92 -29.29 -35.89
N ALA A 191 42.37 -28.29 -36.65
CA ALA A 191 42.36 -26.90 -36.21
C ALA A 191 40.94 -26.35 -35.99
N HIS A 192 39.99 -26.66 -36.88
CA HIS A 192 38.61 -26.23 -36.75
C HIS A 192 37.94 -26.80 -35.50
N GLN A 193 38.18 -28.08 -35.18
CA GLN A 193 37.60 -28.75 -34.03
C GLN A 193 38.15 -28.21 -32.69
N VAL A 194 39.45 -27.93 -32.64
CA VAL A 194 40.08 -27.24 -31.49
C VAL A 194 39.54 -25.82 -31.35
N ALA A 195 39.38 -25.08 -32.46
CA ALA A 195 38.83 -23.74 -32.44
C ALA A 195 37.37 -23.71 -31.94
N GLN A 196 36.53 -24.67 -32.38
CA GLN A 196 35.12 -24.74 -31.98
C GLN A 196 34.95 -25.07 -30.50
N THR A 197 35.74 -26.01 -29.97
CA THR A 197 35.71 -26.38 -28.55
C THR A 197 36.24 -25.26 -27.65
N ASN A 198 37.34 -24.60 -28.05
CA ASN A 198 37.86 -23.43 -27.34
C ASN A 198 36.88 -22.24 -27.39
N LEU A 199 36.19 -22.02 -28.52
CA LEU A 199 35.19 -20.98 -28.65
C LEU A 199 34.03 -21.19 -27.67
N SER A 200 33.45 -22.39 -27.61
CA SER A 200 32.37 -22.71 -26.67
C SER A 200 32.81 -22.58 -25.21
N TYR A 201 34.05 -22.96 -24.90
CA TYR A 201 34.62 -22.81 -23.57
C TYR A 201 34.77 -21.34 -23.17
N ASN A 202 35.39 -20.52 -24.05
CA ASN A 202 35.58 -19.09 -23.82
C ASN A 202 34.23 -18.35 -23.69
N GLN A 203 33.22 -18.75 -24.46
CA GLN A 203 31.86 -18.20 -24.35
C GLN A 203 31.24 -18.48 -22.98
N ALA A 204 31.32 -19.72 -22.50
CA ALA A 204 30.79 -20.10 -21.19
C ALA A 204 31.57 -19.44 -20.03
N GLU A 205 32.89 -19.27 -20.17
CA GLU A 205 33.73 -18.55 -19.20
C GLU A 205 33.37 -17.06 -19.14
N GLU A 206 33.17 -16.42 -20.30
CA GLU A 206 32.75 -15.02 -20.37
C GLU A 206 31.33 -14.82 -19.81
N GLU A 207 30.41 -15.74 -20.09
CA GLU A 207 29.06 -15.72 -19.51
C GLU A 207 29.08 -15.88 -18.00
N LEU A 208 29.89 -16.79 -17.47
CA LEU A 208 30.10 -16.95 -16.03
C LEU A 208 30.65 -15.66 -15.40
N GLY A 209 31.70 -15.08 -15.99
CA GLY A 209 32.29 -13.83 -15.50
C GLY A 209 31.32 -12.66 -15.51
N ARG A 210 30.49 -12.53 -16.57
CA ARG A 210 29.44 -11.51 -16.65
C ARG A 210 28.34 -11.72 -15.61
N ALA A 211 27.86 -12.95 -15.45
CA ALA A 211 26.81 -13.27 -14.48
C ALA A 211 27.29 -13.02 -13.04
N GLN A 212 28.53 -13.42 -12.73
CA GLN A 212 29.16 -13.17 -11.44
C GLN A 212 29.26 -11.68 -11.14
N LYS A 213 29.77 -10.89 -12.09
CA LYS A 213 29.93 -9.45 -11.89
C LYS A 213 28.61 -8.75 -11.58
N ILE A 214 27.55 -9.02 -12.36
CA ILE A 214 26.24 -8.39 -12.17
C ILE A 214 25.61 -8.80 -10.83
N PHE A 215 25.75 -10.08 -10.45
CA PHE A 215 25.27 -10.56 -9.15
C PHE A 215 26.01 -9.89 -8.00
N GLU A 216 27.34 -9.87 -8.03
CA GLU A 216 28.18 -9.33 -6.95
C GLU A 216 27.98 -7.82 -6.77
N GLU A 217 27.88 -7.07 -7.87
CA GLU A 217 27.59 -5.63 -7.83
C GLU A 217 26.27 -5.35 -7.08
N LEU A 218 25.18 -6.03 -7.46
CA LEU A 218 23.89 -5.89 -6.78
C LEU A 218 23.94 -6.39 -5.33
N ASN A 219 24.68 -7.47 -5.07
CA ASN A 219 24.78 -8.08 -3.76
C ASN A 219 25.50 -7.16 -2.77
N VAL A 220 26.63 -6.58 -3.16
CA VAL A 220 27.39 -5.63 -2.32
C VAL A 220 26.56 -4.39 -2.03
N GLU A 221 25.94 -3.79 -3.06
CA GLU A 221 25.11 -2.59 -2.84
C GLU A 221 23.96 -2.84 -1.86
N LEU A 222 23.27 -3.99 -1.96
CA LEU A 222 22.18 -4.34 -1.04
C LEU A 222 22.68 -4.70 0.36
N GLN A 223 23.86 -5.33 0.49
CA GLN A 223 24.47 -5.61 1.79
C GLN A 223 24.87 -4.34 2.54
N ASP A 224 25.19 -3.25 1.84
CA ASP A 224 25.46 -1.94 2.44
C ASP A 224 24.16 -1.18 2.77
N GLU A 225 23.16 -1.23 1.89
CA GLU A 225 21.94 -0.44 1.99
C GLU A 225 20.93 -1.01 3.00
N LEU A 226 20.72 -2.33 3.04
CA LEU A 226 19.70 -2.94 3.90
C LEU A 226 19.94 -2.72 5.40
N PRO A 227 21.15 -2.84 5.95
CA PRO A 227 21.41 -2.52 7.36
C PRO A 227 21.20 -1.03 7.66
N THR A 228 21.63 -0.15 6.75
CA THR A 228 21.45 1.29 6.88
C THR A 228 19.96 1.67 6.90
N LEU A 229 19.18 1.09 5.99
CA LEU A 229 17.72 1.24 5.98
C LEU A 229 17.13 0.72 7.28
N TRP A 230 17.52 -0.47 7.72
CA TRP A 230 17.05 -1.07 8.97
C TRP A 230 17.25 -0.09 10.13
N ASP A 231 18.47 0.39 10.35
CA ASP A 231 18.79 1.28 11.47
C ASP A 231 18.06 2.62 11.41
N SER A 232 17.76 3.13 10.21
CA SER A 232 17.00 4.37 10.03
C SER A 232 15.60 4.33 10.64
N ARG A 233 15.00 3.13 10.80
CA ARG A 233 13.62 2.96 11.33
C ARG A 233 13.40 3.66 12.68
N VAL A 234 14.41 3.61 13.56
CA VAL A 234 14.33 4.19 14.90
C VAL A 234 14.21 5.70 14.80
N GLY A 235 15.06 6.34 13.99
CA GLY A 235 15.03 7.78 13.77
C GLY A 235 13.71 8.24 13.16
N VAL A 236 13.18 7.49 12.19
CA VAL A 236 11.89 7.80 11.56
C VAL A 236 10.74 7.72 12.57
N TYR A 237 10.66 6.65 13.37
CA TYR A 237 9.59 6.50 14.36
C TYR A 237 9.68 7.56 15.46
N VAL A 238 10.88 7.81 15.98
CA VAL A 238 11.10 8.85 17.00
C VAL A 238 10.66 10.21 16.46
N ASN A 239 11.10 10.58 15.25
CA ASN A 239 10.75 11.86 14.64
C ASN A 239 9.23 11.99 14.41
N ALA A 240 8.60 10.97 13.83
CA ALA A 240 7.15 10.99 13.54
C ALA A 240 6.30 11.16 14.81
N PHE A 241 6.63 10.41 15.87
CA PHE A 241 5.89 10.46 17.14
C PHE A 241 6.23 11.68 17.99
N GLN A 242 7.48 12.17 17.99
CA GLN A 242 7.83 13.43 18.66
C GLN A 242 7.08 14.60 18.03
N LYS A 243 7.06 14.68 16.69
CA LYS A 243 6.27 15.68 15.99
C LYS A 243 4.79 15.55 16.32
N LEU A 244 4.23 14.34 16.29
CA LEU A 244 2.82 14.12 16.61
C LEU A 244 2.48 14.60 18.02
N ALA A 245 3.30 14.21 19.02
CA ALA A 245 3.12 14.60 20.41
C ALA A 245 3.23 16.11 20.61
N ASN A 246 4.20 16.78 19.97
CA ASN A 246 4.36 18.23 20.08
C ASN A 246 3.14 18.99 19.51
N HIS A 247 2.61 18.56 18.36
CA HIS A 247 1.41 19.18 17.79
C HIS A 247 0.15 18.86 18.61
N GLN A 248 0.04 17.64 19.16
CA GLN A 248 -1.02 17.28 20.12
C GLN A 248 -0.98 18.18 21.35
N GLU A 249 0.20 18.38 21.94
CA GLU A 249 0.37 19.23 23.13
C GLU A 249 -0.03 20.67 22.83
N LYS A 250 0.45 21.24 21.71
CA LYS A 250 0.07 22.59 21.27
C LYS A 250 -1.44 22.72 21.11
N PHE A 251 -2.04 21.80 20.36
CA PHE A 251 -3.48 21.79 20.10
C PHE A 251 -4.31 21.73 21.38
N HIS A 252 -3.99 20.80 22.29
CA HIS A 252 -4.75 20.66 23.53
C HIS A 252 -4.59 21.85 24.47
N ARG A 253 -3.42 22.49 24.50
CA ARG A 253 -3.19 23.72 25.26
C ARG A 253 -4.05 24.87 24.74
N GLU A 254 -4.06 25.09 23.43
CA GLU A 254 -4.84 26.17 22.80
C GLU A 254 -6.34 25.90 22.90
N MET A 255 -6.76 24.65 22.71
CA MET A 255 -8.14 24.19 22.93
C MET A 255 -8.61 24.46 24.37
N GLY A 256 -7.73 24.24 25.35
CA GLY A 256 -8.00 24.53 26.76
C GLY A 256 -8.29 26.02 26.98
N ASN A 257 -7.51 26.90 26.35
CA ASN A 257 -7.73 28.35 26.43
C ASN A 257 -9.08 28.75 25.80
N LEU A 258 -9.41 28.24 24.61
CA LEU A 258 -10.70 28.51 23.96
C LEU A 258 -11.88 28.01 24.79
N THR A 259 -11.75 26.81 25.37
CA THR A 259 -12.81 26.24 26.23
C THR A 259 -13.02 27.09 27.49
N GLN A 260 -11.94 27.62 28.09
CA GLN A 260 -12.04 28.52 29.22
C GLN A 260 -12.69 29.86 28.84
N ASN A 261 -12.32 30.44 27.69
CA ASN A 261 -12.94 31.67 27.20
C ASN A 261 -14.45 31.51 27.02
N LEU A 262 -14.89 30.37 26.46
CA LEU A 262 -16.31 30.06 26.30
C LEU A 262 -17.01 29.98 27.67
N HIS A 263 -16.39 29.32 28.65
CA HIS A 263 -16.93 29.24 30.01
C HIS A 263 -17.11 30.62 30.65
N ASP A 264 -16.14 31.52 30.48
CA ASP A 264 -16.18 32.87 31.03
C ASP A 264 -17.30 33.70 30.37
N ILE A 265 -17.49 33.56 29.05
CA ILE A 265 -18.61 34.19 28.32
C ILE A 265 -19.95 33.70 28.87
N MET A 266 -20.11 32.38 29.04
CA MET A 266 -21.36 31.80 29.57
C MET A 266 -21.65 32.27 31.00
N THR A 267 -20.60 32.43 31.82
CA THR A 267 -20.74 32.94 33.19
C THR A 267 -21.24 34.38 33.19
N LYS A 268 -20.66 35.24 32.34
CA LYS A 268 -21.09 36.64 32.23
C LYS A 268 -22.48 36.81 31.61
N LEU A 269 -22.89 35.90 30.73
CA LEU A 269 -24.26 35.86 30.22
C LEU A 269 -25.27 35.59 31.35
N GLU A 270 -24.96 34.66 32.27
CA GLU A 270 -25.80 34.41 33.44
C GLU A 270 -25.86 35.62 34.37
N GLU A 271 -24.75 36.33 34.56
CA GLU A 271 -24.71 37.60 35.32
C GLU A 271 -25.61 38.67 34.68
N GLN A 272 -25.55 38.83 33.35
CA GLN A 272 -26.43 39.74 32.61
C GLN A 272 -27.91 39.40 32.83
N ARG A 273 -28.25 38.11 32.82
CA ARG A 273 -29.62 37.61 33.05
C ARG A 273 -30.15 37.97 34.44
N GLU A 274 -29.35 37.79 35.48
CA GLU A 274 -29.76 38.11 36.85
C GLU A 274 -29.88 39.63 37.07
N LEU A 275 -29.00 40.45 36.48
CA LEU A 275 -29.11 41.92 36.52
C LEU A 275 -30.42 42.41 35.87
N LYS A 276 -30.73 41.93 34.66
CA LYS A 276 -32.00 42.25 33.97
C LYS A 276 -33.23 41.85 34.81
N ARG A 277 -33.14 40.76 35.57
CA ARG A 277 -34.22 40.28 36.45
C ARG A 277 -34.42 41.19 37.67
N ASP A 278 -33.35 41.62 38.30
CA ASP A 278 -33.39 42.50 39.48
C ASP A 278 -33.91 43.90 39.11
N GLU A 279 -33.49 44.45 37.98
CA GLU A 279 -34.00 45.72 37.45
C GLU A 279 -35.50 45.67 37.19
N ALA A 280 -36.00 44.59 36.58
CA ALA A 280 -37.42 44.39 36.33
C ALA A 280 -38.23 44.28 37.64
N ALA A 281 -37.67 43.68 38.69
CA ALA A 281 -38.30 43.58 40.01
C ALA A 281 -38.39 44.94 40.74
N ILE A 282 -37.35 45.78 40.60
CA ILE A 282 -37.33 47.15 41.15
C ILE A 282 -38.33 48.04 40.43
N SER A 283 -38.37 47.98 39.09
CA SER A 283 -39.29 48.78 38.27
C SER A 283 -40.76 48.47 38.60
N LYS A 284 -41.11 47.18 38.78
CA LYS A 284 -42.47 46.77 39.23
C LYS A 284 -42.85 47.24 40.63
N LYS A 285 -41.88 47.48 41.53
CA LYS A 285 -42.14 48.07 42.85
C LYS A 285 -42.31 49.59 42.81
N GLY A 286 -41.79 50.26 41.78
CA GLY A 286 -41.88 51.72 41.59
C GLY A 286 -43.25 52.19 41.08
N GLU A 287 -43.92 51.41 40.23
CA GLU A 287 -45.22 51.79 39.63
C GLU A 287 -46.44 51.46 40.51
N GLY A 288 -46.26 50.81 41.66
CA GLY A 288 -47.36 50.38 42.55
C GLY A 288 -47.96 51.44 43.50
N LYS A 289 -47.62 52.73 43.38
CA LYS A 289 -48.16 53.80 44.25
C LYS A 289 -49.14 54.72 43.50
N LYS A 290 -50.35 54.24 43.21
CA LYS A 290 -51.59 55.05 43.17
C LYS A 290 -52.85 54.17 42.99
N SER A 291 -53.49 53.81 44.10
CA SER A 291 -54.95 53.93 44.35
C SER A 291 -55.33 53.22 45.65
N GLU A 292 -55.83 53.98 46.63
CA GLU A 292 -56.54 53.48 47.82
C GLU A 292 -57.98 53.07 47.48
N GLY A 293 -58.51 52.06 48.19
CA GLY A 293 -59.94 51.73 48.21
C GLY A 293 -60.23 50.35 48.82
N ALA A 294 -60.67 50.33 50.07
CA ALA A 294 -60.87 49.17 50.96
C ALA A 294 -61.97 48.17 50.54
N ASN A 295 -61.79 46.87 50.87
CA ASN A 295 -62.58 46.14 51.89
C ASN A 295 -62.34 44.61 51.91
N HIS A 296 -62.15 44.08 53.13
CA HIS A 296 -62.40 42.74 53.71
C HIS A 296 -62.45 41.47 52.83
N SER A 297 -61.66 40.45 53.17
CA SER A 297 -62.12 39.33 54.02
C SER A 297 -61.00 38.29 54.27
N GLU A 298 -61.10 37.65 55.43
CA GLU A 298 -60.22 36.69 56.08
C GLU A 298 -60.23 35.31 55.38
N SER A 299 -59.07 34.69 55.15
CA SER A 299 -58.94 33.21 55.20
C SER A 299 -57.49 32.70 55.19
N ALA A 300 -57.15 32.05 56.30
CA ALA A 300 -56.16 31.00 56.55
C ALA A 300 -54.93 30.81 55.63
N ALA A 301 -53.77 30.91 56.27
CA ALA A 301 -52.47 30.49 55.77
C ALA A 301 -52.37 28.97 55.53
N ILE A 302 -51.85 28.58 54.37
CA ILE A 302 -51.20 27.27 54.15
C ILE A 302 -49.83 27.53 53.51
N ALA A 303 -48.78 27.22 54.26
CA ALA A 303 -47.39 27.29 53.81
C ALA A 303 -47.06 26.12 52.84
N PRO A 304 -46.27 26.33 51.76
CA PRO A 304 -45.78 25.23 50.95
C PRO A 304 -44.61 24.52 51.64
N LYS A 305 -44.72 23.19 51.73
CA LYS A 305 -43.70 22.29 52.26
C LYS A 305 -42.48 22.22 51.34
N LYS A 306 -41.31 22.31 51.97
CA LYS A 306 -39.98 21.98 51.46
C LYS A 306 -39.96 20.49 51.04
N LEU A 307 -39.88 20.21 49.74
CA LEU A 307 -39.65 18.86 49.22
C LEU A 307 -38.14 18.61 49.18
N GLY A 308 -37.71 17.63 49.98
CA GLY A 308 -36.33 17.18 50.06
C GLY A 308 -35.90 16.37 48.83
N LEU A 309 -34.63 16.53 48.47
CA LEU A 309 -33.92 15.67 47.53
C LEU A 309 -33.93 14.20 47.99
N PRO A 310 -34.09 13.22 47.08
CA PRO A 310 -33.72 11.84 47.36
C PRO A 310 -32.20 11.64 47.20
N PRO A 311 -31.60 10.70 47.95
CA PRO A 311 -30.15 10.56 48.05
C PRO A 311 -29.52 9.83 46.86
N SER A 312 -28.31 10.27 46.53
CA SER A 312 -27.39 9.67 45.57
C SER A 312 -27.13 8.19 45.85
N ARG A 313 -27.25 7.37 44.81
CA ARG A 313 -26.82 5.96 44.79
C ARG A 313 -25.31 5.88 44.52
N PRO A 314 -24.52 5.09 45.26
CA PRO A 314 -23.09 4.93 44.97
C PRO A 314 -22.87 4.01 43.75
N PRO A 315 -21.72 4.12 43.05
CA PRO A 315 -21.43 3.32 41.86
C PRO A 315 -21.11 1.85 42.25
N PRO A 316 -21.42 0.86 41.40
CA PRO A 316 -21.02 -0.52 41.64
C PRO A 316 -19.50 -0.68 41.46
N ARG A 317 -18.88 -1.30 42.47
CA ARG A 317 -17.47 -1.68 42.52
C ARG A 317 -17.23 -2.95 41.69
N LEU A 318 -16.20 -2.92 40.87
CA LEU A 318 -15.64 -4.06 40.14
C LEU A 318 -15.02 -5.09 41.11
N THR A 319 -15.23 -6.37 40.83
CA THR A 319 -14.45 -7.51 41.34
C THR A 319 -14.28 -8.58 40.23
N PRO A 320 -13.24 -9.44 40.29
CA PRO A 320 -12.46 -9.85 39.12
C PRO A 320 -12.79 -11.23 38.51
N SER A 321 -12.39 -11.38 37.24
CA SER A 321 -12.00 -12.55 36.40
C SER A 321 -12.15 -13.99 36.95
N PRO A 322 -12.42 -14.99 36.06
CA PRO A 322 -11.29 -15.66 35.41
C PRO A 322 -11.47 -16.15 33.96
N ASP A 323 -10.29 -16.35 33.38
CA ASP A 323 -9.88 -16.90 32.09
C ASP A 323 -10.37 -18.35 31.86
N LEU A 324 -10.82 -18.67 30.65
CA LEU A 324 -10.76 -20.05 30.12
C LEU A 324 -10.62 -20.03 28.58
N ARG A 325 -9.55 -20.69 28.14
CA ARG A 325 -9.17 -20.95 26.76
C ARG A 325 -10.02 -22.07 26.12
N GLN A 326 -9.99 -22.08 24.78
CA GLN A 326 -9.99 -23.21 23.84
C GLN A 326 -11.28 -23.66 23.10
N HIS A 327 -11.19 -23.47 21.77
CA HIS A 327 -11.38 -24.42 20.65
C HIS A 327 -12.74 -24.64 19.95
N CYS A 328 -12.67 -24.42 18.62
CA CYS A 328 -13.21 -25.14 17.44
C CYS A 328 -14.71 -25.48 17.32
N ALA A 329 -15.33 -25.14 16.19
CA ALA A 329 -15.45 -26.01 15.00
C ALA A 329 -16.29 -25.35 13.89
N ASP A 330 -15.99 -25.77 12.66
CA ASP A 330 -16.62 -25.53 11.36
C ASP A 330 -18.07 -26.06 11.21
N ASP A 331 -18.59 -25.83 9.99
CA ASP A 331 -19.73 -26.44 9.27
C ASP A 331 -21.06 -25.66 9.33
N ASP A 332 -21.86 -25.49 8.29
CA ASP A 332 -21.79 -25.52 6.81
C ASP A 332 -23.22 -25.04 6.36
N GLU A 333 -23.46 -25.01 5.05
CA GLU A 333 -24.75 -25.05 4.36
C GLU A 333 -25.27 -23.76 3.68
N ASP A 334 -24.99 -23.83 2.38
CA ASP A 334 -25.54 -23.29 1.15
C ASP A 334 -27.08 -23.20 1.09
N LEU A 335 -27.64 -22.14 0.49
CA LEU A 335 -28.94 -22.19 -0.20
C LEU A 335 -29.11 -20.98 -1.16
N VAL A 336 -28.96 -21.26 -2.46
CA VAL A 336 -29.48 -20.47 -3.60
C VAL A 336 -31.02 -20.41 -3.60
N PRO A 337 -31.63 -19.41 -4.27
CA PRO A 337 -32.25 -19.74 -5.56
C PRO A 337 -32.23 -18.64 -6.64
N ALA A 338 -32.22 -19.09 -7.90
CA ALA A 338 -32.62 -18.37 -9.13
C ALA A 338 -34.16 -18.18 -9.17
N THR A 339 -34.84 -17.36 -9.99
CA THR A 339 -34.80 -17.11 -11.44
C THR A 339 -35.94 -16.11 -11.80
N ASN A 340 -35.81 -15.31 -12.89
CA ASN A 340 -36.86 -14.90 -13.88
C ASN A 340 -36.30 -13.71 -14.74
N LYS A 341 -36.00 -13.83 -16.06
CA LYS A 341 -36.85 -13.78 -17.29
C LYS A 341 -37.74 -12.51 -17.35
N GLU A 342 -37.70 -11.60 -18.34
CA GLU A 342 -37.82 -11.66 -19.83
C GLU A 342 -37.34 -10.32 -20.47
N SER A 343 -36.55 -10.31 -21.55
CA SER A 343 -36.88 -10.15 -22.99
C SER A 343 -37.29 -8.74 -23.48
N THR A 344 -36.48 -8.13 -24.37
CA THR A 344 -36.89 -7.61 -25.71
C THR A 344 -35.69 -7.03 -26.51
N SER A 345 -35.59 -7.42 -27.79
CA SER A 345 -34.77 -6.89 -28.90
C SER A 345 -35.50 -5.72 -29.61
N PRO A 346 -34.92 -4.82 -30.48
CA PRO A 346 -33.98 -5.12 -31.59
C PRO A 346 -32.89 -4.05 -31.93
N THR A 347 -31.98 -4.44 -32.84
CA THR A 347 -30.90 -3.70 -33.55
C THR A 347 -31.49 -2.60 -34.51
N PRO A 348 -30.78 -1.56 -35.04
CA PRO A 348 -29.36 -1.50 -35.41
C PRO A 348 -28.58 -0.14 -35.29
N GLN A 349 -27.26 -0.25 -35.55
CA GLN A 349 -26.30 0.75 -36.05
C GLN A 349 -25.59 1.77 -35.13
N SER A 350 -24.27 1.81 -35.34
CA SER A 350 -23.21 2.67 -34.79
C SER A 350 -23.62 4.08 -34.40
N THR A 351 -23.27 4.48 -33.17
CA THR A 351 -22.41 5.64 -32.87
C THR A 351 -22.09 5.69 -31.37
N VAL A 352 -20.95 6.30 -31.08
CA VAL A 352 -20.24 6.49 -29.79
C VAL A 352 -21.14 6.94 -28.62
N ALA A 353 -21.01 6.27 -27.46
CA ALA A 353 -20.83 6.84 -26.10
C ALA A 353 -21.39 5.94 -24.96
N ASN A 354 -20.49 5.61 -24.01
CA ASN A 354 -20.63 5.22 -22.59
C ASN A 354 -21.63 4.14 -22.11
N GLY A 355 -21.17 3.31 -21.15
CA GLY A 355 -22.12 2.60 -20.30
C GLY A 355 -21.70 1.50 -19.33
N SER A 356 -20.45 1.42 -18.83
CA SER A 356 -20.22 0.82 -17.51
C SER A 356 -18.93 1.39 -16.92
N ASP A 357 -19.01 2.59 -16.34
CA ASP A 357 -17.94 3.16 -15.51
C ASP A 357 -17.89 2.38 -14.19
N GLY A 358 -17.35 1.17 -14.26
CA GLY A 358 -16.66 0.56 -13.14
C GLY A 358 -15.31 1.23 -13.07
N GLU A 359 -15.16 2.15 -12.12
CA GLU A 359 -13.93 2.85 -11.72
C GLU A 359 -12.68 2.06 -12.13
N LEU A 360 -12.03 2.46 -13.22
CA LEU A 360 -10.89 1.73 -13.80
C LEU A 360 -9.65 1.92 -12.93
N PRO A 361 -8.74 0.92 -12.88
CA PRO A 361 -7.53 1.03 -12.08
C PRO A 361 -6.62 2.16 -12.58
N PRO A 362 -5.94 2.90 -11.68
CA PRO A 362 -4.93 3.88 -12.07
C PRO A 362 -3.88 3.29 -13.00
N GLY A 363 -3.52 4.02 -14.06
CA GLY A 363 -2.54 3.57 -15.05
C GLY A 363 -3.10 2.62 -16.12
N PHE A 364 -4.42 2.41 -16.19
CA PHE A 364 -5.04 1.57 -17.22
C PHE A 364 -4.75 2.07 -18.65
N LEU A 365 -4.40 1.13 -19.53
CA LEU A 365 -4.12 1.38 -20.94
C LEU A 365 -5.19 0.77 -21.85
N TYR A 366 -5.38 -0.55 -21.78
CA TYR A 366 -6.33 -1.29 -22.63
C TYR A 366 -6.63 -2.68 -22.04
N LYS A 367 -7.62 -3.38 -22.60
CA LYS A 367 -7.96 -4.77 -22.21
C LYS A 367 -7.34 -5.77 -23.17
N VAL A 368 -6.93 -6.90 -22.62
CA VAL A 368 -6.54 -8.08 -23.39
C VAL A 368 -7.27 -9.32 -22.88
N LYS A 369 -7.46 -10.29 -23.77
CA LYS A 369 -7.98 -11.60 -23.45
C LYS A 369 -6.87 -12.63 -23.58
N ALA A 370 -6.67 -13.45 -22.56
CA ALA A 370 -5.74 -14.57 -22.62
C ALA A 370 -6.21 -15.60 -23.65
N VAL A 371 -5.36 -15.88 -24.63
CA VAL A 371 -5.57 -16.89 -25.68
C VAL A 371 -4.78 -18.17 -25.42
N HIS A 372 -3.77 -18.09 -24.53
CA HIS A 372 -2.97 -19.21 -24.07
C HIS A 372 -2.93 -19.23 -22.54
N GLU A 373 -2.78 -20.41 -21.96
CA GLU A 373 -2.56 -20.59 -20.52
C GLU A 373 -1.10 -20.25 -20.16
N TYR A 374 -0.92 -19.57 -19.03
CA TYR A 374 0.39 -19.19 -18.52
C TYR A 374 0.46 -19.41 -17.01
N THR A 375 1.34 -20.31 -16.57
CA THR A 375 1.60 -20.54 -15.14
C THR A 375 2.68 -19.59 -14.65
N ALA A 376 2.38 -18.84 -13.59
CA ALA A 376 3.35 -17.94 -12.96
C ALA A 376 4.54 -18.72 -12.41
N THR A 377 5.75 -18.25 -12.71
CA THR A 377 7.01 -18.88 -12.29
C THR A 377 7.68 -18.15 -11.12
N ASP A 378 7.20 -16.96 -10.78
CA ASP A 378 7.67 -16.13 -9.66
C ASP A 378 6.54 -15.25 -9.09
N GLY A 379 6.79 -14.59 -7.95
CA GLY A 379 5.77 -13.87 -7.17
C GLY A 379 5.26 -12.55 -7.78
N ASP A 380 5.91 -12.01 -8.80
CA ASP A 380 5.52 -10.81 -9.54
C ASP A 380 4.81 -11.12 -10.88
N GLU A 381 4.67 -12.40 -11.24
CA GLU A 381 4.05 -12.82 -12.50
C GLU A 381 2.55 -13.09 -12.34
N LEU A 382 1.76 -12.72 -13.36
CA LEU A 382 0.32 -12.94 -13.39
C LEU A 382 0.00 -14.25 -14.11
N GLU A 383 -0.53 -15.22 -13.39
CA GLU A 383 -1.05 -16.48 -13.96
C GLU A 383 -2.28 -16.22 -14.85
N LEU A 384 -2.36 -16.85 -16.03
CA LEU A 384 -3.44 -16.66 -17.00
C LEU A 384 -4.09 -17.98 -17.38
N ASN A 385 -5.43 -18.02 -17.35
CA ASN A 385 -6.22 -19.08 -17.97
C ASN A 385 -6.79 -18.61 -19.30
N VAL A 386 -6.95 -19.54 -20.25
CA VAL A 386 -7.57 -19.22 -21.54
C VAL A 386 -8.97 -18.62 -21.32
N GLY A 387 -9.19 -17.42 -21.84
CA GLY A 387 -10.44 -16.68 -21.69
C GLY A 387 -10.43 -15.58 -20.63
N ASP A 388 -9.41 -15.52 -19.77
CA ASP A 388 -9.26 -14.46 -18.76
C ASP A 388 -9.17 -13.08 -19.43
N ILE A 389 -9.90 -12.10 -18.89
CA ILE A 389 -9.77 -10.69 -19.28
C ILE A 389 -8.81 -9.99 -18.32
N VAL A 390 -7.78 -9.36 -18.89
CA VAL A 390 -6.73 -8.66 -18.15
C VAL A 390 -6.75 -7.18 -18.52
N LEU A 391 -6.75 -6.33 -17.49
CA LEU A 391 -6.59 -4.89 -17.62
C LEU A 391 -5.10 -4.57 -17.66
N VAL A 392 -4.60 -4.14 -18.81
CA VAL A 392 -3.19 -3.76 -19.00
C VAL A 392 -2.95 -2.40 -18.38
N LEU A 393 -1.90 -2.31 -17.58
CA LEU A 393 -1.48 -1.08 -16.90
C LEU A 393 -0.14 -0.58 -17.45
N ALA A 394 0.09 0.72 -17.34
CA ALA A 394 1.41 1.30 -17.48
C ALA A 394 2.32 0.83 -16.33
N PHE A 395 3.60 0.65 -16.63
CA PHE A 395 4.62 0.47 -15.59
C PHE A 395 4.82 1.79 -14.85
N ASP A 396 5.06 1.69 -13.54
CA ASP A 396 5.37 2.86 -12.71
C ASP A 396 6.73 3.45 -13.12
N ASN A 397 7.66 2.61 -13.60
CA ASN A 397 8.91 2.99 -14.23
C ASN A 397 9.05 2.31 -15.62
N PRO A 398 9.13 3.05 -16.74
CA PRO A 398 9.29 2.46 -18.08
C PRO A 398 10.52 1.56 -18.24
N ASP A 399 11.57 1.79 -17.45
CA ASP A 399 12.81 0.99 -17.49
C ASP A 399 12.64 -0.41 -16.86
N GLU A 400 11.53 -0.65 -16.16
CA GLU A 400 11.15 -1.97 -15.61
C GLU A 400 10.38 -2.84 -16.61
N GLN A 401 9.91 -2.25 -17.72
CA GLN A 401 9.18 -2.98 -18.73
C GLN A 401 10.13 -3.85 -19.56
N ASP A 402 10.10 -5.16 -19.30
CA ASP A 402 10.75 -6.15 -20.16
C ASP A 402 10.05 -6.18 -21.54
N ASP A 403 10.82 -6.12 -22.64
CA ASP A 403 10.30 -6.25 -24.00
C ASP A 403 9.45 -7.54 -24.15
N GLY A 404 8.23 -7.41 -24.69
CA GLY A 404 7.28 -8.53 -24.87
C GLY A 404 6.51 -8.93 -23.61
N TRP A 405 6.64 -8.18 -22.52
CA TRP A 405 5.87 -8.34 -21.28
C TRP A 405 4.99 -7.14 -21.03
N LEU A 406 3.80 -7.43 -20.52
CA LEU A 406 2.81 -6.45 -20.11
C LEU A 406 2.61 -6.57 -18.60
N LEU A 407 2.38 -5.45 -17.95
CA LEU A 407 1.89 -5.40 -16.57
C LEU A 407 0.37 -5.35 -16.62
N GLY A 408 -0.31 -6.15 -15.79
CA GLY A 408 -1.76 -6.03 -15.70
C GLY A 408 -2.35 -6.76 -14.52
N LEU A 409 -3.68 -6.71 -14.44
CA LEU A 409 -4.45 -7.40 -13.42
C LEU A 409 -5.71 -8.01 -14.03
N LYS A 410 -6.18 -9.14 -13.48
CA LYS A 410 -7.42 -9.75 -13.94
C LYS A 410 -8.60 -8.84 -13.64
N GLU A 411 -9.44 -8.61 -14.63
CA GLU A 411 -10.64 -7.77 -14.50
C GLU A 411 -11.58 -8.30 -13.42
N SER A 412 -11.73 -9.63 -13.33
CA SER A 412 -12.51 -10.29 -12.27
C SER A 412 -12.02 -9.93 -10.87
N HIS A 413 -10.70 -9.84 -10.67
CA HIS A 413 -10.11 -9.49 -9.39
C HIS A 413 -10.28 -8.00 -9.06
N TRP A 414 -10.20 -7.14 -10.08
CA TRP A 414 -10.48 -5.70 -9.93
C TRP A 414 -11.91 -5.45 -9.46
N LEU A 415 -12.88 -6.03 -10.16
CA LEU A 415 -14.29 -5.81 -9.91
C LEU A 415 -14.71 -6.29 -8.52
N GLN A 416 -14.07 -7.33 -7.99
CA GLN A 416 -14.42 -7.89 -6.70
C GLN A 416 -13.74 -7.19 -5.52
N LYS A 417 -12.46 -6.83 -5.64
CA LYS A 417 -11.66 -6.35 -4.49
C LYS A 417 -11.17 -4.91 -4.59
N LYS A 418 -11.27 -4.28 -5.77
CA LYS A 418 -10.70 -2.95 -6.07
C LYS A 418 -9.26 -2.80 -5.55
N ASN A 419 -8.47 -3.87 -5.63
CA ASN A 419 -7.14 -3.96 -5.05
C ASN A 419 -6.09 -4.09 -6.16
N ILE A 420 -5.24 -3.08 -6.28
CA ILE A 420 -4.17 -3.01 -7.30
C ILE A 420 -2.96 -3.86 -6.95
N SER A 421 -2.80 -4.31 -5.70
CA SER A 421 -1.64 -5.08 -5.23
C SER A 421 -1.52 -6.48 -5.83
N ALA A 422 -2.52 -6.93 -6.59
CA ALA A 422 -2.49 -8.18 -7.32
C ALA A 422 -2.16 -8.00 -8.82
N LYS A 423 -1.60 -6.85 -9.20
CA LYS A 423 -1.00 -6.67 -10.52
C LYS A 423 0.24 -7.54 -10.65
N GLY A 424 0.46 -8.09 -11.84
CA GLY A 424 1.64 -8.89 -12.15
C GLY A 424 1.98 -8.81 -13.63
N VAL A 425 3.19 -9.23 -13.98
CA VAL A 425 3.66 -9.24 -15.37
C VAL A 425 3.24 -10.52 -16.09
N PHE A 426 2.90 -10.41 -17.37
CA PHE A 426 2.54 -11.56 -18.21
C PHE A 426 3.03 -11.38 -19.66
N PRO A 427 3.19 -12.47 -20.44
CA PRO A 427 3.68 -12.39 -21.81
C PRO A 427 2.63 -11.79 -22.76
N GLU A 428 3.01 -10.79 -23.55
CA GLU A 428 2.10 -10.14 -24.52
C GLU A 428 1.53 -11.15 -25.54
N ASN A 429 2.39 -12.04 -26.04
CA ASN A 429 2.07 -13.04 -27.06
C ASN A 429 1.08 -14.13 -26.61
N PHE A 430 0.74 -14.18 -25.31
CA PHE A 430 -0.26 -15.09 -24.76
C PHE A 430 -1.65 -14.45 -24.72
N THR A 431 -1.78 -13.21 -25.20
CA THR A 431 -3.00 -12.41 -25.11
C THR A 431 -3.35 -11.73 -26.43
N GLN A 432 -4.62 -11.36 -26.59
CA GLN A 432 -5.13 -10.61 -27.73
C GLN A 432 -5.92 -9.39 -27.24
N LYS A 433 -5.67 -8.21 -27.84
CA LYS A 433 -6.44 -7.00 -27.52
C LYS A 433 -7.94 -7.21 -27.80
N VAL A 434 -8.77 -6.72 -26.87
CA VAL A 434 -10.24 -6.83 -26.90
C VAL A 434 -10.87 -5.52 -27.29
#